data_AF-A8NM09-F1
#
_entry.id   AF-A8NM09-F1
#
_cell.length_a   1.000
_cell.length_b   1.000
_cell.length_c   1.000
_cell.angle_alpha   90.00
_cell.angle_beta   90.00
_cell.angle_gamma   90.00
#
_symmetry.space_group_name_H-M   'P 1'
#
loop_
_entity.id
_entity.type
_entity.pdbx_description
1 polymer ?
#
loop_
_entity_poly.entity_id
_entity_poly.type
_entity_poly.pdbx_seq_one_letter_code
_entity_poly.pdbx_strand_id
1 'polypeptide(L)'
;MSDSIRKGSELSKSRTLELLKEASELDLTSPSQTLSRGELQHQYEIKLRIVKEKIAHLEYYAGLLETANQNWLDNIQSLTIATRRKEEETKYANMVDDPQVGIQNCGGNFGVVSRQQSMSKASQIFKS
;
A
#
# COMPACT_ATOMS: atom_id res chain seq x y z
N MET A 1 -0.73 0.10 -12.78
CA MET A 1 -1.22 0.10 -11.38
C MET A 1 -0.85 1.38 -10.64
N SER A 2 0.42 1.80 -10.63
CA SER A 2 0.87 2.99 -9.88
C SER A 2 0.13 4.29 -10.24
N ASP A 3 -0.18 4.51 -11.52
CA ASP A 3 -0.97 5.68 -11.94
C ASP A 3 -2.40 5.69 -11.41
N SER A 4 -3.01 4.51 -11.28
CA SER A 4 -4.37 4.40 -10.74
C SER A 4 -4.40 4.63 -9.23
N ILE A 5 -3.40 4.13 -8.51
CA ILE A 5 -3.24 4.37 -7.07
C ILE A 5 -2.98 5.86 -6.81
N ARG A 6 -2.10 6.49 -7.60
CA ARG A 6 -1.81 7.92 -7.52
C ARG A 6 -3.08 8.77 -7.74
N LYS A 7 -3.78 8.55 -8.86
CA LYS A 7 -5.03 9.29 -9.18
C LYS A 7 -6.10 9.10 -8.12
N GLY A 8 -6.27 7.87 -7.60
CA GLY A 8 -7.22 7.58 -6.52
C GLY A 8 -6.87 8.30 -5.21
N SER A 9 -5.59 8.34 -4.85
CA SER A 9 -5.10 9.07 -3.67
C SER A 9 -5.29 10.58 -3.81
N GLU A 10 -4.96 11.16 -4.97
CA GLU A 10 -5.14 12.59 -5.25
C GLU A 10 -6.61 13.00 -5.17
N LEU A 11 -7.51 12.20 -5.77
CA LEU A 11 -8.95 12.41 -5.68
C LEU A 11 -9.45 12.39 -4.23
N SER A 12 -9.04 11.37 -3.47
CA SER A 12 -9.46 11.21 -2.07
C SER A 12 -8.94 12.34 -1.18
N LYS A 13 -7.71 12.83 -1.42
CA LYS A 13 -7.16 14.01 -0.76
C LYS A 13 -7.97 15.27 -1.09
N SER A 14 -8.25 15.50 -2.37
CA SER A 14 -9.04 16.66 -2.81
C SER A 14 -10.42 16.68 -2.16
N ARG A 15 -11.11 15.52 -2.15
CA ARG A 15 -12.43 15.40 -1.53
C ARG A 15 -12.39 15.59 -0.02
N THR A 16 -11.35 15.08 0.65
CA THR A 16 -11.18 15.29 2.10
C THR A 16 -11.00 16.78 2.42
N LEU A 17 -10.18 17.50 1.65
CA LEU A 17 -9.96 18.94 1.84
C LEU A 17 -11.25 19.75 1.61
N GLU A 18 -12.03 19.39 0.59
CA GLU A 18 -13.33 20.01 0.32
C GLU A 18 -14.30 19.80 1.50
N LEU A 19 -14.42 18.57 2.00
CA LEU A 19 -15.26 18.26 3.16
C LEU A 19 -14.82 18.98 4.43
N LEU A 20 -13.51 19.12 4.65
CA LEU A 20 -12.96 19.88 5.79
C LEU A 20 -13.32 21.36 5.69
N LYS A 21 -13.25 21.94 4.48
CA LYS A 21 -13.69 23.32 4.23
C LYS A 21 -15.19 23.46 4.52
N GLU A 22 -16.02 22.59 3.99
CA GLU A 22 -17.46 22.62 4.25
C GLU A 22 -17.80 22.40 5.74
N ALA A 23 -17.03 21.57 6.45
CA ALA A 23 -17.21 21.36 7.88
C ALA A 23 -16.82 22.61 8.69
N SER A 24 -15.78 23.35 8.25
CA SER A 24 -15.39 24.62 8.88
C SER A 24 -16.41 25.74 8.68
N GLU A 25 -17.17 25.68 7.58
CA GLU A 25 -18.22 26.64 7.24
C GLU A 25 -19.58 26.25 7.86
N LEU A 26 -19.67 25.10 8.53
CA LEU A 26 -20.90 24.63 9.12
C LEU A 26 -21.28 25.47 10.35
N ASP A 27 -22.43 26.13 10.29
CA ASP A 27 -22.95 26.90 11.41
C ASP A 27 -23.50 26.00 12.53
N LEU A 28 -22.66 25.75 13.53
CA LEU A 28 -22.98 25.02 14.75
C LEU A 28 -23.40 25.94 15.91
N THR A 29 -23.67 27.23 15.65
CA THR A 29 -24.16 28.13 16.70
C THR A 29 -25.49 27.64 17.27
N SER A 30 -25.74 27.97 18.53
CA SER A 30 -27.02 27.63 19.17
C SER A 30 -28.17 28.34 18.44
N PRO A 31 -29.26 27.64 18.08
CA PRO A 31 -30.42 28.27 17.48
C PRO A 31 -31.01 29.32 18.43
N SER A 32 -31.71 30.31 17.86
CA SER A 32 -32.28 31.42 18.64
C SER A 32 -33.17 30.91 19.79
N GLN A 33 -32.99 31.49 20.97
CA GLN A 33 -33.81 31.21 22.15
C GLN A 33 -35.26 31.73 22.01
N THR A 34 -35.55 32.51 20.96
CA THR A 34 -36.91 32.97 20.64
C THR A 34 -37.78 31.90 19.98
N LEU A 35 -37.20 30.76 19.58
CA LEU A 35 -37.92 29.67 18.92
C LEU A 35 -38.74 28.85 19.92
N SER A 36 -39.85 28.29 19.45
CA SER A 36 -40.60 27.31 20.24
C SER A 36 -39.78 26.04 20.46
N ARG A 37 -40.14 25.26 21.48
CA ARG A 37 -39.44 24.00 21.80
C ARG A 37 -39.39 23.01 20.62
N GLY A 38 -40.48 22.93 19.84
CA GLY A 38 -40.55 22.04 18.68
C GLY A 38 -39.63 22.47 17.54
N GLU A 39 -39.58 23.77 17.27
CA GLU A 39 -38.67 24.34 16.25
C GLU A 39 -37.21 24.19 16.68
N LEU A 40 -36.91 24.40 17.96
CA LEU A 40 -35.57 24.22 18.51
C LEU A 40 -35.11 22.76 18.38
N GLN A 41 -35.98 21.81 18.73
CA GLN A 41 -35.70 20.38 18.57
C GLN A 41 -35.43 20.03 17.11
N HIS A 42 -36.28 20.50 16.19
CA HIS A 42 -36.12 20.23 14.76
C HIS A 42 -34.79 20.76 14.21
N GLN A 43 -34.40 21.97 14.62
CA GLN A 43 -33.11 22.56 14.24
C GLN A 43 -31.93 21.71 14.72
N TYR A 44 -31.96 21.24 15.98
CA TYR A 44 -30.91 20.35 16.49
C TYR A 44 -30.86 19.01 15.75
N GLU A 45 -32.01 18.41 15.42
CA GLU A 45 -32.08 17.17 14.65
C GLU A 45 -31.48 17.32 13.25
N ILE A 46 -31.76 18.45 12.58
CA ILE A 46 -31.16 18.77 11.27
C ILE A 46 -29.65 18.92 11.41
N LYS A 47 -29.17 19.74 12.35
CA LYS A 47 -27.73 19.96 12.56
C LYS A 47 -27.02 18.64 12.87
N LEU A 48 -27.61 17.79 13.71
CA LEU A 48 -27.07 16.47 14.04
C LEU A 48 -26.97 15.57 12.80
N ARG A 49 -27.97 15.58 11.92
CA ARG A 49 -27.95 14.80 10.69
C ARG A 49 -26.82 15.23 9.77
N ILE A 50 -26.65 16.54 9.57
CA ILE A 50 -25.59 17.10 8.73
C ILE A 50 -24.21 16.74 9.27
N VAL A 51 -24.00 16.88 10.58
CA VAL A 51 -22.72 16.51 11.23
C VAL A 51 -22.42 15.03 11.04
N LYS A 52 -23.41 14.14 11.28
CA LYS A 52 -23.23 12.69 11.09
C LYS A 52 -22.88 12.32 9.66
N GLU A 53 -23.53 12.93 8.68
CA GLU A 53 -23.25 12.70 7.26
C GLU A 53 -21.82 13.13 6.90
N LYS A 54 -21.39 14.31 7.36
CA LYS A 54 -20.01 14.79 7.15
C LYS A 54 -18.97 13.87 7.79
N ILE A 55 -19.22 13.38 9.00
CA ILE A 55 -18.34 12.40 9.67
C ILE A 55 -18.24 11.13 8.82
N ALA A 56 -19.36 10.57 8.37
CA ALA A 56 -19.37 9.36 7.56
C ALA A 56 -18.59 9.52 6.24
N HIS A 57 -18.70 10.68 5.58
CA HIS A 57 -17.90 10.95 4.39
C HIS A 57 -16.40 11.07 4.69
N LEU A 58 -16.01 11.72 5.78
CA LEU A 58 -14.61 11.80 6.20
C LEU A 58 -14.02 10.42 6.52
N GLU A 59 -14.76 9.58 7.25
CA GLU A 59 -14.38 8.20 7.55
C GLU A 59 -14.19 7.38 6.26
N TYR A 60 -15.10 7.52 5.29
CA TYR A 60 -15.01 6.85 4.00
C TYR A 60 -13.73 7.24 3.23
N TYR A 61 -13.46 8.53 3.07
CA TYR A 61 -12.26 8.98 2.34
C TYR A 61 -10.97 8.66 3.09
N ALA A 62 -10.97 8.68 4.43
CA ALA A 62 -9.85 8.22 5.23
C ALA A 62 -9.54 6.74 4.96
N GLY A 63 -10.56 5.88 4.94
CA GLY A 63 -10.39 4.45 4.62
C GLY A 63 -9.86 4.19 3.20
N LEU A 64 -10.29 4.99 2.22
CA LEU A 64 -9.72 4.93 0.86
C LEU A 64 -8.24 5.32 0.84
N LEU A 65 -7.85 6.35 1.60
CA LEU A 65 -6.45 6.78 1.72
C LEU A 65 -5.59 5.73 2.42
N GLU A 66 -6.08 5.12 3.49
CA GLU A 66 -5.41 4.01 4.18
C GLU A 66 -5.19 2.82 3.24
N THR A 67 -6.22 2.43 2.49
CA THR A 67 -6.13 1.35 1.49
C THR A 67 -5.11 1.68 0.40
N ALA A 68 -5.13 2.91 -0.13
CA ALA A 68 -4.17 3.34 -1.12
C ALA A 68 -2.74 3.33 -0.58
N ASN A 69 -2.55 3.71 0.69
CA ASN A 69 -1.25 3.71 1.36
C ASN A 69 -0.72 2.28 1.55
N GLN A 70 -1.57 1.35 1.99
CA GLN A 70 -1.21 -0.07 2.12
C GLN A 70 -0.83 -0.68 0.76
N ASN A 71 -1.63 -0.44 -0.28
CA ASN A 71 -1.31 -0.89 -1.64
C ASN A 71 0.03 -0.34 -2.14
N TRP A 72 0.37 0.91 -1.79
CA TRP A 72 1.67 1.48 -2.13
C TRP A 72 2.81 0.74 -1.40
N LEU A 73 2.64 0.49 -0.10
CA LEU A 73 3.63 -0.23 0.70
C LEU A 73 3.88 -1.64 0.16
N ASP A 74 2.81 -2.38 -0.16
CA ASP A 74 2.90 -3.74 -0.69
C ASP A 74 3.61 -3.78 -2.06
N ASN A 75 3.36 -2.77 -2.91
CA ASN A 75 4.04 -2.63 -4.19
C ASN A 75 5.55 -2.38 -4.02
N ILE A 76 5.95 -1.51 -3.07
CA ILE A 76 7.36 -1.26 -2.78
C ILE A 76 8.03 -2.55 -2.32
N GLN A 77 7.44 -3.24 -1.35
CA GLN A 77 7.99 -4.51 -0.83
C GLN A 77 8.14 -5.56 -1.93
N SER A 78 7.12 -5.70 -2.78
CA SER A 78 7.14 -6.63 -3.92
C SER A 78 8.24 -6.28 -4.92
N LEU A 79 8.42 -5.00 -5.23
CA LEU A 79 9.49 -4.53 -6.11
C LEU A 79 10.87 -4.78 -5.52
N THR A 80 11.06 -4.53 -4.21
CA THR A 80 12.32 -4.83 -3.52
C THR A 80 12.66 -6.32 -3.59
N ILE A 81 11.69 -7.19 -3.33
CA ILE A 81 11.87 -8.65 -3.41
C ILE A 81 12.20 -9.07 -4.85
N ALA A 82 11.46 -8.58 -5.84
CA ALA A 82 11.69 -8.89 -7.24
C ALA A 82 13.09 -8.44 -7.72
N THR A 83 13.53 -7.27 -7.26
CA THR A 83 14.86 -6.72 -7.60
C THR A 83 15.96 -7.59 -7.00
N ARG A 84 15.84 -7.93 -5.72
CA ARG A 84 16.79 -8.82 -5.05
C ARG A 84 16.86 -10.20 -5.71
N ARG A 85 15.71 -10.79 -6.08
CA ARG A 85 15.68 -12.07 -6.81
C ARG A 85 16.44 -11.96 -8.14
N LYS A 86 16.21 -10.89 -8.89
CA LYS A 86 16.92 -10.65 -10.15
C LYS A 86 18.43 -10.49 -9.96
N GLU A 87 18.87 -9.80 -8.92
CA GLU A 87 20.30 -9.67 -8.58
C GLU A 87 20.94 -11.01 -8.17
N GLU A 88 20.22 -11.84 -7.43
CA GLU A 88 20.68 -13.18 -7.08
C GLU A 88 20.77 -14.07 -8.33
N GLU A 89 19.77 -14.03 -9.21
CA GLU A 89 19.78 -14.74 -10.50
C GLU A 89 20.95 -14.30 -11.40
N THR A 90 21.22 -13.00 -11.52
CA THR A 90 22.38 -12.51 -12.30
C THR A 90 23.70 -12.92 -11.69
N LYS A 91 23.82 -12.93 -10.35
CA LYS A 91 25.00 -13.43 -9.65
C LYS A 91 25.26 -14.91 -9.95
N TYR A 92 24.23 -15.76 -9.89
CA TYR A 92 24.38 -17.18 -10.22
C TYR A 92 24.68 -17.41 -11.70
N ALA A 93 24.06 -16.66 -12.62
CA ALA A 93 24.37 -16.72 -14.05
C ALA A 93 25.84 -16.37 -14.32
N ASN A 94 26.34 -15.29 -13.72
CA ASN A 94 27.74 -14.88 -13.86
C ASN A 94 28.74 -15.91 -13.29
N MET A 95 28.37 -16.67 -12.25
CA MET A 95 29.21 -17.76 -11.71
C MET A 95 29.26 -18.99 -12.62
N VAL A 96 28.25 -19.19 -13.47
CA VAL A 96 28.19 -20.29 -14.45
C VAL A 96 28.95 -19.93 -15.73
N ASP A 97 28.98 -18.64 -16.09
CA ASP A 97 29.65 -18.12 -17.29
C ASP A 97 31.12 -17.74 -17.06
N ASP A 98 31.61 -17.71 -15.80
CA ASP A 98 33.02 -17.46 -15.49
C ASP A 98 33.89 -18.69 -15.82
N PRO A 99 34.77 -18.63 -16.85
CA PRO A 99 35.64 -19.74 -17.21
C PRO A 99 36.65 -20.11 -16.12
N GLN A 100 36.89 -19.23 -15.14
CA GLN A 100 37.86 -19.48 -14.07
C GLN A 100 37.35 -20.40 -12.96
N VAL A 101 36.04 -20.63 -12.85
CA VAL A 101 35.51 -21.65 -11.92
C VAL A 101 35.70 -23.07 -12.50
N GLY A 102 36.09 -23.16 -13.77
CA GLY A 102 36.30 -24.42 -14.49
C GLY A 102 37.69 -25.06 -14.36
N ILE A 103 38.72 -24.35 -13.88
CA ILE A 103 40.08 -24.92 -13.83
C ILE A 103 40.89 -24.39 -12.64
N GLN A 104 40.50 -24.75 -11.41
CA GLN A 104 41.50 -24.86 -10.33
C GLN A 104 41.08 -25.84 -9.23
N ASN A 105 40.90 -27.11 -9.60
CA ASN A 105 41.17 -28.20 -8.67
C ASN A 105 41.37 -29.54 -9.41
N CYS A 106 42.41 -29.63 -10.25
CA CYS A 106 42.94 -30.92 -10.66
C CYS A 106 44.00 -31.36 -9.64
N GLY A 107 43.54 -31.77 -8.46
CA GLY A 107 44.41 -32.15 -7.35
C GLY A 107 43.67 -32.78 -6.16
N GLY A 108 42.77 -33.74 -6.42
CA GLY A 108 42.23 -34.61 -5.38
C GLY A 108 40.70 -34.70 -5.33
N ASN A 109 40.20 -35.93 -5.48
CA ASN A 109 38.91 -36.46 -5.01
C ASN A 109 37.87 -35.43 -4.54
N PHE A 110 36.76 -35.24 -5.27
CA PHE A 110 35.39 -35.25 -4.73
C PHE A 110 34.35 -34.90 -5.81
N GLY A 111 33.37 -35.81 -5.98
CA GLY A 111 31.99 -35.59 -6.41
C GLY A 111 31.68 -34.63 -7.56
N VAL A 112 31.38 -35.18 -8.74
CA VAL A 112 30.65 -34.48 -9.80
C VAL A 112 29.27 -34.07 -9.25
N VAL A 113 29.12 -32.82 -8.80
CA VAL A 113 27.80 -32.25 -8.52
C VAL A 113 27.17 -31.93 -9.87
N SER A 114 26.44 -32.91 -10.41
CA SER A 114 25.73 -32.77 -11.67
C SER A 114 24.66 -31.67 -11.58
N ARG A 115 24.38 -31.02 -12.71
CA ARG A 115 23.39 -29.95 -12.96
C ARG A 115 22.06 -30.07 -12.19
N GLN A 116 21.61 -31.31 -11.91
CA GLN A 116 20.40 -31.61 -11.14
C GLN A 116 20.48 -31.26 -9.65
N GLN A 117 21.64 -31.37 -9.00
CA GLN A 117 21.77 -31.04 -7.57
C GLN A 117 21.74 -29.54 -7.30
N SER A 118 22.35 -28.73 -8.18
CA SER A 118 22.31 -27.26 -8.06
C SER A 118 20.91 -26.70 -8.33
N MET A 119 20.18 -27.24 -9.33
CA MET A 119 18.78 -26.85 -9.55
C MET A 119 17.84 -27.32 -8.42
N SER A 120 18.13 -28.48 -7.80
CA SER A 120 17.36 -28.99 -6.66
C SER A 120 17.51 -28.11 -5.41
N LYS A 121 18.72 -27.63 -5.11
CA LYS A 121 18.96 -26.65 -4.03
C LYS A 121 18.29 -25.31 -4.29
N ALA A 122 18.34 -24.81 -5.53
CA ALA A 122 17.63 -23.58 -5.90
C ALA A 122 16.11 -23.72 -5.73
N SER A 123 15.53 -24.87 -6.10
CA SER A 123 14.10 -25.17 -5.89
C SER A 123 13.70 -25.34 -4.43
N GLN A 124 14.58 -25.82 -3.55
CA GLN A 124 14.29 -25.93 -2.10
C GLN A 124 14.33 -24.58 -1.39
N ILE A 125 15.20 -23.66 -1.83
CA ILE A 125 15.26 -22.29 -1.30
C ILE A 125 14.05 -21.45 -1.79
N PHE A 126 13.53 -21.74 -2.98
CA PHE A 126 12.38 -21.03 -3.58
C PHE A 126 11.00 -21.43 -3.02
N LYS A 127 10.92 -22.45 -2.15
CA LYS A 127 9.65 -23.00 -1.61
C LYS A 127 9.38 -22.70 -0.13
N SER A 128 10.27 -21.96 0.56
CA SER A 128 10.05 -21.50 1.94
C SER A 128 9.84 -19.99 1.98
#